data_AF-A0A7K0A929-F1
#
_entry.id   AF-A0A7K0A929-F1
#
_cell.length_a   1.000
_cell.length_b   1.000
_cell.length_c   1.000
_cell.angle_alpha   90.00
_cell.angle_beta   90.00
_cell.angle_gamma   90.00
#
_symmetry.space_group_name_H-M   'P 1'
#
loop_
_entity.id
_entity.type
_entity.pdbx_description
1 polymer ?
#
loop_
_entity_poly.entity_id
_entity_poly.type
_entity_poly.pdbx_seq_one_letter_code
_entity_poly.pdbx_strand_id
1 'polypeptide(L)'
;MALDALTVEVLKEHRKNQLERRLAAGTDYRDNDLVFCQADGSPIHPQVASDRFDRIVQRSGLPRISMKGLRHTHATLALKAGVPVKVVSERLGHASTSFTMDTYAHVLPGMQEDAVVTVANLVARSRVQRAEIERGSNVCSTLLPAALCGCRGGI
;
A
#
# COMPACT_ATOMS: atom_id res chain seq x y z
N MET A 1 10.07 -1.40 7.89
CA MET A 1 9.60 -1.31 6.49
C MET A 1 9.57 -2.73 5.93
N ALA A 2 8.43 -3.19 5.42
CA ALA A 2 8.32 -4.54 4.85
C ALA A 2 8.58 -4.50 3.33
N LEU A 3 9.31 -5.49 2.81
CA LEU A 3 9.56 -5.70 1.39
C LEU A 3 8.79 -6.94 0.92
N ASP A 4 8.31 -6.93 -0.31
CA ASP A 4 7.68 -8.09 -0.93
C ASP A 4 8.73 -9.16 -1.30
N ALA A 5 8.26 -10.40 -1.48
CA ALA A 5 9.13 -11.53 -1.77
C ALA A 5 9.94 -11.36 -3.07
N LEU A 6 9.37 -10.77 -4.12
CA LEU A 6 10.07 -10.59 -5.39
C LEU A 6 11.23 -9.60 -5.24
N THR A 7 10.99 -8.48 -4.55
CA THR A 7 12.05 -7.50 -4.25
C THR A 7 13.17 -8.13 -3.42
N VAL A 8 12.84 -8.98 -2.44
CA VAL A 8 13.83 -9.68 -1.63
C VAL A 8 14.70 -10.61 -2.50
N GLU A 9 14.10 -11.38 -3.41
CA GLU A 9 14.86 -12.25 -4.30
C GLU A 9 15.78 -11.47 -5.24
N VAL A 10 15.31 -10.36 -5.81
CA VAL A 10 16.16 -9.47 -6.64
C VAL A 10 17.35 -8.92 -5.84
N LEU A 11 17.15 -8.54 -4.57
CA LEU A 11 18.23 -8.05 -3.72
C LEU A 11 19.23 -9.15 -3.34
N LYS A 12 18.78 -10.39 -3.15
CA LYS A 12 19.68 -11.54 -2.93
C LYS A 12 20.54 -11.81 -4.15
N GLU A 13 19.95 -11.78 -5.35
CA GLU A 13 20.68 -11.94 -6.60
C GLU A 13 21.70 -10.81 -6.79
N HIS A 14 21.29 -9.56 -6.53
CA HIS A 14 22.20 -8.41 -6.57
C HIS A 14 23.37 -8.56 -5.59
N ARG A 15 23.11 -9.04 -4.36
CA ARG A 15 24.16 -9.33 -3.37
C ARG A 15 25.13 -10.41 -3.85
N LYS A 16 24.63 -11.47 -4.49
CA LYS A 16 25.49 -12.50 -5.10
C LYS A 16 26.43 -11.89 -6.15
N ASN A 17 25.87 -11.11 -7.09
CA ASN A 17 26.64 -10.43 -8.14
C ASN A 17 27.67 -9.45 -7.56
N GLN A 18 27.36 -8.79 -6.44
CA GLN A 18 28.30 -7.91 -5.75
C GLN A 18 29.47 -8.69 -5.13
N LEU A 19 29.21 -9.83 -4.50
CA LEU A 19 30.25 -10.69 -3.94
C LEU A 19 31.17 -11.23 -5.04
N GLU A 20 30.63 -11.61 -6.19
CA GLU A 20 31.43 -12.02 -7.36
C GLU A 20 32.34 -10.89 -7.85
N ARG A 21 31.82 -9.64 -7.93
CA ARG A 21 32.64 -8.47 -8.29
C ARG A 21 33.71 -8.16 -7.26
N ARG A 22 33.40 -8.31 -5.97
CA ARG A 22 34.35 -8.14 -4.87
C ARG A 22 35.49 -9.15 -4.96
N LEU A 23 35.18 -10.41 -5.23
CA LEU A 23 36.19 -11.45 -5.44
C LEU A 23 37.05 -11.16 -6.68
N ALA A 24 36.44 -10.70 -7.77
CA ALA A 24 37.16 -10.35 -8.99
C ALA A 24 38.08 -9.13 -8.84
N ALA A 25 37.68 -8.13 -8.05
CA ALA A 25 38.47 -6.93 -7.79
C ALA A 25 39.59 -7.15 -6.75
N GLY A 26 39.51 -8.20 -5.92
CA GLY A 26 40.56 -8.56 -4.98
C GLY A 26 40.91 -7.42 -4.02
N THR A 27 42.18 -7.04 -3.99
CA THR A 27 42.70 -5.96 -3.12
C THR A 27 42.25 -4.56 -3.51
N ASP A 28 41.78 -4.38 -4.75
CA ASP A 28 41.37 -3.08 -5.28
C ASP A 28 39.93 -2.73 -4.89
N TYR A 29 39.21 -3.67 -4.27
CA TYR A 29 37.83 -3.46 -3.83
C TYR A 29 37.74 -2.55 -2.60
N ARG A 30 36.98 -1.47 -2.71
CA ARG A 30 36.72 -0.50 -1.64
C ARG A 30 35.45 -0.87 -0.89
N ASP A 31 35.60 -1.47 0.28
CA ASP A 31 34.46 -1.88 1.11
C ASP A 31 33.87 -0.70 1.91
N ASN A 32 32.86 -0.07 1.32
CA ASN A 32 32.12 1.04 1.92
C ASN A 32 30.77 0.62 2.53
N ASP A 33 30.52 -0.69 2.67
CA ASP A 33 29.23 -1.25 3.12
C ASP A 33 28.01 -0.76 2.31
N LEU A 34 28.22 -0.47 1.02
CA LEU A 34 27.19 0.02 0.12
C LEU A 34 26.42 -1.13 -0.52
N VAL A 35 25.08 -1.05 -0.53
CA VAL A 35 24.24 -2.00 -1.26
C VAL A 35 24.37 -1.81 -2.78
N PHE A 36 24.42 -0.56 -3.25
CA PHE A 36 24.59 -0.24 -4.66
C PHE A 36 25.92 0.48 -4.87
N CYS A 37 26.90 -0.23 -5.43
CA CYS A 37 28.24 0.29 -5.70
C CYS A 37 28.67 0.00 -7.14
N GLN A 38 29.72 0.68 -7.57
CA GLN A 38 30.44 0.33 -8.78
C GLN A 38 31.19 -1.01 -8.61
N ALA A 39 31.80 -1.51 -9.67
CA ALA A 39 32.50 -2.80 -9.65
C ALA A 39 33.67 -2.84 -8.64
N ASP A 40 34.28 -1.69 -8.38
CA ASP A 40 35.38 -1.48 -7.43
C ASP A 40 34.90 -1.17 -5.99
N GLY A 41 33.59 -1.20 -5.72
CA GLY A 41 33.02 -0.86 -4.40
C GLY A 41 32.86 0.64 -4.14
N SER A 42 33.22 1.50 -5.10
CA SER A 42 33.02 2.95 -4.97
C SER A 42 31.54 3.36 -5.09
N PRO A 43 31.15 4.52 -4.53
CA PRO A 43 29.79 5.04 -4.68
C PRO A 43 29.41 5.28 -6.14
N ILE A 44 28.15 5.03 -6.49
CA ILE A 44 27.60 5.38 -7.80
C ILE A 44 27.17 6.84 -7.77
N HIS A 45 27.70 7.66 -8.69
CA HIS A 45 27.23 9.02 -8.84
C HIS A 45 25.77 9.04 -9.36
N PRO A 46 24.86 9.87 -8.80
CA PRO A 46 23.44 9.86 -9.19
C PRO A 46 23.19 10.05 -10.70
N GLN A 47 24.03 10.85 -11.35
CA GLN A 47 23.96 11.05 -12.81
C GLN A 47 24.21 9.75 -13.57
N VAL A 48 25.21 8.96 -13.14
CA VAL A 48 25.55 7.67 -13.80
C VAL A 48 24.40 6.68 -13.70
N ALA A 49 23.71 6.65 -12.56
CA ALA A 49 22.51 5.83 -12.38
C ALA A 49 21.38 6.29 -13.33
N SER A 50 21.17 7.60 -13.43
CA SER A 50 20.16 8.21 -14.31
C SER A 50 20.46 7.93 -15.79
N ASP A 51 21.70 8.14 -16.24
CA ASP A 51 22.12 7.90 -17.63
C ASP A 51 22.05 6.41 -17.99
N ARG A 52 22.34 5.52 -17.03
CA ARG A 52 22.17 4.07 -17.23
C ARG A 52 20.70 3.71 -17.40
N PHE A 53 19.83 4.29 -16.59
CA PHE A 53 18.39 4.08 -16.68
C PHE A 53 17.84 4.59 -18.01
N ASP A 54 18.20 5.81 -18.43
CA ASP A 54 17.76 6.40 -19.69
C ASP A 54 18.17 5.53 -20.89
N ARG A 55 19.37 4.94 -20.87
CA ARG A 55 19.81 3.97 -21.89
C ARG A 55 18.97 2.70 -21.92
N ILE A 56 18.54 2.19 -20.76
CA ILE A 56 17.66 1.02 -20.69
C ILE A 56 16.28 1.36 -21.26
N VAL A 57 15.72 2.52 -20.91
CA VAL A 57 14.43 2.99 -21.44
C VAL A 57 14.48 3.14 -22.96
N GLN A 58 15.52 3.78 -23.50
CA GLN A 58 15.70 3.92 -24.95
C GLN A 58 15.73 2.58 -25.68
N ARG A 59 16.39 1.56 -25.10
CA ARG A 59 16.47 0.20 -25.68
C ARG A 59 15.16 -0.57 -25.58
N SER A 60 14.29 -0.23 -24.64
CA SER A 60 13.00 -0.90 -24.44
C SER A 60 11.90 -0.45 -25.41
N GLY A 61 12.15 0.59 -26.22
CA GLY A 61 11.15 1.17 -27.13
C GLY A 61 10.03 1.93 -26.40
N LEU A 62 10.16 2.15 -25.09
CA LEU A 62 9.21 2.90 -24.30
C LEU A 62 9.41 4.41 -24.48
N PRO A 63 8.36 5.23 -24.28
CA PRO A 63 8.48 6.67 -24.14
C PRO A 63 9.51 7.04 -23.06
N ARG A 64 10.07 8.25 -23.13
CA ARG A 64 11.06 8.70 -22.15
C ARG A 64 10.45 8.70 -20.75
N ILE A 65 10.96 7.80 -19.90
CA ILE A 65 10.64 7.70 -18.48
C ILE A 65 11.89 8.10 -17.70
N SER A 66 11.74 8.88 -16.63
CA SER A 66 12.84 9.24 -15.71
C SER A 66 12.79 8.39 -14.45
N MET A 67 13.90 8.29 -13.71
CA MET A 67 13.94 7.61 -12.41
C MET A 67 12.96 8.22 -11.40
N LYS A 68 12.78 9.55 -11.41
CA LYS A 68 11.75 10.21 -10.60
C LYS A 68 10.34 9.78 -11.02
N GLY A 69 10.12 9.55 -12.32
CA GLY A 69 8.89 9.01 -12.87
C GLY A 69 8.49 7.67 -12.25
N LEU A 70 9.44 6.77 -11.99
CA LEU A 70 9.16 5.49 -11.32
C LEU A 70 8.57 5.69 -9.91
N ARG A 71 9.08 6.69 -9.16
CA ARG A 71 8.53 7.04 -7.85
C ARG A 71 7.10 7.55 -7.96
N HIS A 72 6.81 8.35 -8.99
CA HIS A 72 5.43 8.78 -9.28
C HIS A 72 4.54 7.60 -9.65
N THR A 73 4.99 6.69 -10.50
CA THR A 73 4.24 5.49 -10.89
C THR A 73 3.91 4.62 -9.67
N HIS A 74 4.87 4.39 -8.77
CA HIS A 74 4.62 3.63 -7.53
C HIS A 74 3.53 4.28 -6.67
N ALA A 75 3.62 5.59 -6.45
CA ALA A 75 2.65 6.33 -5.65
C ALA A 75 1.25 6.28 -6.29
N THR A 76 1.16 6.53 -7.59
CA THR A 76 -0.08 6.44 -8.37
C THR A 76 -0.70 5.05 -8.28
N LEU A 77 0.07 3.97 -8.48
CA LEU A 77 -0.45 2.61 -8.41
C LEU A 77 -0.94 2.26 -7.00
N ALA A 78 -0.22 2.69 -5.95
CA ALA A 78 -0.64 2.48 -4.58
C ALA A 78 -1.96 3.21 -4.26
N LEU A 79 -2.10 4.45 -4.71
CA LEU A 79 -3.33 5.24 -4.52
C LEU A 79 -4.51 4.64 -5.29
N LYS A 80 -4.31 4.23 -6.56
CA LYS A 80 -5.34 3.54 -7.34
C LYS A 80 -5.75 2.20 -6.74
N ALA A 81 -4.86 1.53 -6.01
CA ALA A 81 -5.17 0.31 -5.26
C ALA A 81 -5.89 0.60 -3.93
N GLY A 82 -6.23 1.85 -3.62
CA GLY A 82 -6.94 2.25 -2.41
C GLY A 82 -6.05 2.35 -1.16
N VAL A 83 -4.72 2.35 -1.31
CA VAL A 83 -3.81 2.51 -0.16
C VAL A 83 -3.97 3.94 0.40
N PRO A 84 -4.16 4.11 1.71
CA PRO A 84 -4.30 5.44 2.30
C PRO A 84 -3.08 6.33 2.01
N VAL A 85 -3.34 7.58 1.65
CA VAL A 85 -2.29 8.55 1.26
C VAL A 85 -1.21 8.69 2.34
N LYS A 86 -1.59 8.62 3.62
CA LYS A 86 -0.66 8.64 4.75
C LYS A 86 0.37 7.51 4.67
N VAL A 87 -0.09 6.28 4.40
CA VAL A 87 0.77 5.10 4.28
C VAL A 87 1.71 5.22 3.07
N VAL A 88 1.19 5.74 1.95
CA VAL A 88 2.01 6.02 0.75
C VAL A 88 3.08 7.07 1.04
N SER A 89 2.72 8.16 1.74
CA SER A 89 3.63 9.23 2.11
C SER A 89 4.76 8.75 3.04
N GLU A 90 4.42 7.95 4.05
CA GLU A 90 5.37 7.32 4.97
C GLU A 90 6.33 6.38 4.22
N ARG A 91 5.80 5.56 3.29
CA ARG A 91 6.61 4.67 2.43
C ARG A 91 7.57 5.42 1.51
N LEU A 92 7.19 6.61 1.02
CA LEU A 92 8.04 7.44 0.18
C LEU A 92 9.01 8.32 0.99
N GLY A 93 8.91 8.33 2.32
CA GLY A 93 9.72 9.18 3.19
C GLY A 93 9.50 10.68 2.94
N HIS A 94 8.31 11.07 2.48
CA HIS A 94 7.98 12.49 2.36
C HIS A 94 7.72 13.07 3.76
N ALA A 95 8.45 14.13 4.11
CA ALA A 95 8.31 14.80 5.41
C ALA A 95 6.90 15.38 5.64
N SER A 96 6.16 15.66 4.58
CA SER A 96 4.78 16.15 4.65
C SER A 96 3.86 15.32 3.75
N THR A 97 2.71 14.93 4.30
CA THR A 97 1.60 14.31 3.56
C THR A 97 0.99 15.27 2.54
N SER A 98 1.09 16.59 2.75
CA SER A 98 0.58 17.61 1.83
C SER A 98 1.30 17.54 0.49
N PHE A 99 2.62 17.32 0.48
CA PHE A 99 3.37 17.15 -0.78
C PHE A 99 2.86 15.95 -1.59
N THR A 100 2.52 14.86 -0.91
CA THR A 100 1.94 13.65 -1.54
C THR A 100 0.52 13.95 -2.07
N MET A 101 -0.33 14.64 -1.30
CA MET A 101 -1.65 15.03 -1.77
C MET A 101 -1.59 15.99 -2.97
N ASP A 102 -0.80 17.06 -2.87
CA ASP A 102 -0.67 18.05 -3.94
C ASP A 102 -0.13 17.42 -5.24
N THR A 103 0.78 16.47 -5.11
CA THR A 103 1.38 15.78 -6.26
C THR A 103 0.45 14.72 -6.87
N TYR A 104 -0.41 14.05 -6.09
CA TYR A 104 -1.14 12.86 -6.55
C TYR A 104 -2.67 12.95 -6.47
N ALA A 105 -3.24 14.06 -5.98
CA ALA A 105 -4.68 14.26 -5.89
C ALA A 105 -5.40 14.11 -7.24
N HIS A 106 -4.74 14.50 -8.33
CA HIS A 106 -5.27 14.40 -9.69
C HIS A 106 -5.40 12.96 -10.22
N VAL A 107 -4.82 11.97 -9.51
CA VAL A 107 -4.87 10.55 -9.90
C VAL A 107 -5.97 9.78 -9.15
N LEU A 108 -6.80 10.51 -8.41
CA LEU A 108 -7.97 10.00 -7.70
C LEU A 108 -9.33 10.17 -8.45
N PRO A 109 -9.44 10.46 -9.78
CA PRO A 109 -10.75 10.58 -10.39
C PRO A 109 -11.46 9.22 -10.33
N GLY A 110 -12.70 9.23 -9.83
CA GLY A 110 -13.48 8.02 -9.51
C GLY A 110 -13.47 7.62 -8.04
N MET A 111 -12.45 7.98 -7.24
CA MET A 111 -12.44 7.62 -5.81
C MET A 111 -13.51 8.36 -5.01
N GLN A 112 -13.92 9.56 -5.44
CA GLN A 112 -15.05 10.26 -4.83
C GLN A 112 -16.37 9.53 -5.08
N GLU A 113 -16.59 9.00 -6.28
CA GLU A 113 -17.78 8.24 -6.65
C GLU A 113 -17.81 6.91 -5.88
N ASP A 114 -16.69 6.20 -5.85
CA ASP A 114 -16.53 4.97 -5.05
C ASP A 114 -16.71 5.23 -3.55
N ALA A 115 -16.22 6.36 -3.03
CA ALA A 115 -16.40 6.75 -1.64
C ALA A 115 -17.87 7.05 -1.32
N VAL A 116 -18.59 7.76 -2.20
CA VAL A 116 -20.02 8.03 -2.04
C VAL A 116 -20.80 6.71 -1.99
N VAL A 117 -20.54 5.78 -2.91
CA VAL A 117 -21.18 4.46 -2.94
C VAL A 117 -20.84 3.67 -1.68
N THR A 118 -19.58 3.67 -1.25
CA THR A 118 -19.12 2.94 -0.06
C THR A 118 -19.78 3.46 1.22
N VAL A 119 -19.82 4.78 1.41
CA VAL A 119 -20.46 5.42 2.56
C VAL A 119 -21.96 5.16 2.56
N ALA A 120 -22.62 5.31 1.41
CA ALA A 120 -24.05 5.02 1.26
C ALA A 120 -24.36 3.57 1.66
N ASN A 121 -23.55 2.61 1.21
CA ASN A 121 -23.71 1.19 1.56
C ASN A 121 -23.51 0.91 3.06
N LEU A 122 -22.54 1.56 3.71
CA LEU A 122 -22.31 1.41 5.15
C LEU A 122 -23.48 1.97 5.96
N VAL A 123 -23.97 3.16 5.60
CA VAL A 123 -25.14 3.76 6.23
C VAL A 123 -26.39 2.91 6.00
N ALA A 124 -26.63 2.42 4.77
CA ALA A 124 -27.75 1.55 4.44
C ALA A 124 -27.74 0.24 5.24
N ARG A 125 -26.58 -0.42 5.37
CA ARG A 125 -26.42 -1.62 6.20
C ARG A 125 -26.79 -1.36 7.66
N SER A 126 -26.34 -0.24 8.23
CA SER A 126 -26.70 0.12 9.61
C SER A 126 -28.21 0.34 9.83
N ARG A 127 -28.93 0.82 8.80
CA ARG A 127 -30.40 0.98 8.84
C ARG A 127 -31.12 -0.37 8.80
N VAL A 128 -30.65 -1.31 7.97
CA VAL A 128 -31.20 -2.67 7.91
C VAL A 128 -31.00 -3.39 9.25
N GLN A 129 -29.80 -3.31 9.83
CA GLN A 129 -29.50 -3.92 11.14
C GLN A 129 -30.41 -3.37 12.26
N ARG A 130 -30.64 -2.05 12.29
CA ARG A 130 -31.57 -1.44 13.27
C ARG A 130 -33.01 -1.89 13.06
N ALA A 131 -33.49 -1.92 11.82
CA ALA A 131 -34.84 -2.37 11.50
C ALA A 131 -35.07 -3.88 11.78
N GLU A 132 -34.02 -4.70 11.74
CA GLU A 132 -34.08 -6.12 12.14
C GLU A 132 -34.08 -6.30 13.67
N ILE A 133 -33.29 -5.51 14.40
CA ILE A 133 -33.29 -5.49 15.86
C ILE A 133 -34.66 -5.02 16.41
N GLU A 134 -35.24 -3.98 15.81
CA GLU A 134 -36.58 -3.47 16.18
C GLU A 134 -37.70 -4.48 15.82
N ARG A 135 -37.60 -5.18 14.68
CA ARG A 135 -38.53 -6.24 14.32
C ARG A 135 -38.41 -7.48 15.21
N GLY A 136 -37.20 -7.86 15.62
CA GLY A 136 -36.97 -8.97 16.57
C GLY A 136 -37.45 -8.67 17.99
N SER A 137 -37.39 -7.41 18.42
CA SER A 137 -37.92 -6.96 19.72
C SER A 137 -39.46 -7.03 19.78
N ASN A 138 -40.15 -6.73 18.67
CA ASN A 138 -41.61 -6.75 18.59
C ASN A 138 -42.23 -8.16 18.52
N VAL A 139 -41.44 -9.22 18.31
CA VAL A 139 -41.92 -10.62 18.39
C VAL A 139 -41.95 -11.12 19.84
N CYS A 140 -41.24 -10.46 20.77
CA CYS A 140 -41.20 -10.86 22.18
C CYS A 140 -42.38 -10.32 23.00
N SER A 141 -43.08 -9.25 22.57
CA SER A 141 -44.22 -8.69 23.33
C SER A 141 -45.59 -9.25 22.95
N THR A 142 -45.69 -10.08 21.89
CA THR A 142 -46.98 -10.59 21.37
C THR A 142 -47.19 -12.09 21.55
N LEU A 143 -46.30 -12.80 22.26
CA LEU A 143 -46.45 -14.23 22.60
C LEU A 143 -46.49 -14.49 24.12
N LEU A 144 -47.30 -13.72 24.86
CA LEU A 144 -47.90 -14.23 26.10
C LEU A 144 -49.40 -14.39 25.89
N PRO A 145 -49.88 -15.61 25.59
CA PRO A 145 -51.28 -15.92 25.77
C PRO A 145 -51.58 -15.84 27.26
N ALA A 146 -52.53 -14.99 27.62
CA ALA A 146 -53.22 -15.03 28.89
C ALA A 146 -53.91 -16.40 29.04
N ALA A 147 -53.27 -17.36 29.71
CA ALA A 147 -53.91 -18.54 30.26
C ALA A 147 -52.92 -19.30 31.16
N LEU A 148 -53.08 -19.16 32.48
CA LEU A 148 -53.26 -20.28 33.41
C LEU A 148 -53.38 -19.72 34.83
N CYS A 149 -54.64 -19.49 35.19
CA CYS A 149 -55.12 -19.57 36.56
C CYS A 149 -54.61 -20.86 37.23
N GLY A 150 -54.06 -20.73 38.44
CA GLY A 150 -53.58 -21.86 39.23
C GLY A 150 -53.27 -21.44 40.66
N CYS A 151 -54.31 -21.35 41.49
CA CYS A 151 -54.22 -21.23 42.94
C CYS A 151 -53.37 -22.35 43.58
N ARG A 152 -52.57 -22.00 44.61
CA ARG A 152 -52.12 -22.74 45.82
C ARG A 152 -50.82 -22.04 46.27
N GLY A 153 -50.68 -21.40 47.43
CA GLY A 153 -51.13 -21.72 48.78
C GLY A 153 -49.95 -22.32 49.55
N GLY A 154 -49.41 -21.62 50.56
CA GLY A 154 -48.49 -22.24 51.53
C GLY A 154 -47.47 -21.33 52.22
N ILE A 155 -47.86 -20.88 53.42
CA ILE A 155 -47.09 -20.48 54.63
C ILE A 155 -46.22 -19.21 54.56
#